data_AF-A0A0F2NIZ5-F1
#
_entry.id   AF-A0A0F2NIZ5-F1
#
_cell.length_a   1.000
_cell.length_b   1.000
_cell.length_c   1.000
_cell.angle_alpha   90.00
_cell.angle_beta   90.00
_cell.angle_gamma   90.00
#
_symmetry.space_group_name_H-M   'P 1'
#
loop_
_entity.id
_entity.type
_entity.pdbx_description
1 polymer ?
#
loop_
_entity_poly.entity_id
_entity_poly.type
_entity_poly.pdbx_seq_one_letter_code
_entity_poly.pdbx_strand_id
1 'polypeptide(L)'
;MRQGTVPAVAYDRKDQGRYGNLRTRGGLLYYHHDALGSVSGLTDHLGENTVKYRWDAFGGMFAGTLAPYSFKGITGKDHDPKSGLMFYNSRWYDPM
;
A
#
# COMPACT_ATOMS: atom_id res chain seq x y z
N MET A 1 -19.16 -21.80 15.13
CA MET A 1 -17.99 -21.28 14.40
C MET A 1 -17.99 -19.77 14.62
N ARG A 2 -17.02 -19.24 15.38
CA ARG A 2 -17.07 -17.84 15.85
C ARG A 2 -16.63 -16.92 14.70
N GLN A 3 -17.55 -16.07 14.27
CA GLN A 3 -17.33 -14.99 13.32
C GLN A 3 -16.40 -13.97 14.00
N GLY A 4 -15.13 -13.95 13.60
CA GLY A 4 -14.15 -12.99 14.11
C GLY A 4 -14.48 -11.61 13.58
N THR A 5 -14.88 -10.70 14.47
CA THR A 5 -14.95 -9.27 14.20
C THR A 5 -13.62 -8.82 13.59
N VAL A 6 -13.65 -8.40 12.34
CA VAL A 6 -12.48 -7.80 11.69
C VAL A 6 -12.18 -6.50 12.44
N PRO A 7 -11.01 -6.34 13.09
CA PRO A 7 -10.71 -5.13 13.81
C PRO A 7 -10.72 -3.96 12.82
N ALA A 8 -11.38 -2.86 13.18
CA ALA A 8 -11.42 -1.63 12.40
C ALA A 8 -10.03 -0.98 12.39
N VAL A 9 -9.12 -1.54 11.59
CA VAL A 9 -7.90 -0.86 11.16
C VAL A 9 -8.34 0.12 10.07
N ALA A 10 -7.88 1.36 10.13
CA ALA A 10 -8.25 2.38 9.15
C ALA A 10 -7.85 1.94 7.74
N TYR A 11 -8.83 1.53 6.92
CA TYR A 11 -8.62 1.15 5.53
C TYR A 11 -8.84 2.37 4.66
N ASP A 12 -7.77 2.97 4.14
CA ASP A 12 -7.90 4.00 3.12
C ASP A 12 -8.32 3.34 1.80
N ARG A 13 -9.28 3.94 1.09
CA ARG A 13 -9.90 3.37 -0.12
C ARG A 13 -9.11 3.82 -1.34
N LYS A 14 -8.74 2.88 -2.20
CA LYS A 14 -8.24 3.20 -3.54
C LYS A 14 -9.30 2.87 -4.58
N ASP A 15 -9.76 3.91 -5.28
CA ASP A 15 -10.62 3.77 -6.44
C ASP A 15 -9.83 3.27 -7.67
N GLN A 16 -10.55 2.73 -8.64
CA GLN A 16 -9.98 2.20 -9.87
C GLN A 16 -9.30 3.34 -10.67
N GLY A 17 -7.97 3.42 -10.60
CA GLY A 17 -7.19 4.45 -11.29
C GLY A 17 -6.98 4.17 -12.78
N ARG A 18 -6.29 5.09 -13.47
CA ARG A 18 -5.91 5.12 -14.90
C ARG A 18 -5.31 3.83 -15.48
N TYR A 19 -4.86 2.91 -14.63
CA TYR A 19 -4.32 1.61 -15.02
C TYR A 19 -5.45 0.57 -14.93
N GLY A 20 -6.23 0.42 -16.01
CA GLY A 20 -7.47 -0.39 -16.06
C GLY A 20 -7.33 -1.90 -15.79
N ASN A 21 -6.13 -2.41 -15.50
CA ASN A 21 -5.84 -3.84 -15.39
C ASN A 21 -5.41 -4.29 -13.98
N LEU A 22 -5.68 -3.51 -12.93
CA LEU A 22 -5.44 -4.01 -11.57
C LEU A 22 -6.39 -5.19 -11.29
N ARG A 23 -5.86 -6.27 -10.70
CA ARG A 23 -6.64 -7.41 -10.23
C ARG A 23 -7.50 -7.03 -9.03
N THR A 24 -8.57 -6.28 -9.25
CA THR A 24 -9.45 -5.74 -8.18
C THR A 24 -10.80 -6.45 -8.08
N ARG A 25 -11.08 -7.40 -8.99
CA ARG A 25 -12.34 -8.18 -9.10
C ARG A 25 -13.63 -7.34 -9.00
N GLY A 26 -13.58 -6.02 -9.21
CA GLY A 26 -14.69 -5.11 -8.89
C GLY A 26 -14.28 -3.66 -8.63
N GLY A 27 -13.06 -3.25 -9.01
CA GLY A 27 -12.62 -1.85 -8.99
C GLY A 27 -12.02 -1.35 -7.67
N LEU A 28 -12.42 -1.92 -6.54
CA LEU A 28 -12.04 -1.41 -5.22
C LEU A 28 -10.83 -2.16 -4.63
N LEU A 29 -9.87 -1.39 -4.11
CA LEU A 29 -8.77 -1.89 -3.29
C LEU A 29 -8.71 -1.16 -1.95
N TYR A 30 -8.24 -1.87 -0.93
CA TYR A 30 -8.14 -1.39 0.44
C TYR A 30 -6.70 -1.50 0.92
N TYR A 31 -6.15 -0.41 1.46
CA TYR A 31 -4.80 -0.40 2.01
C TYR A 31 -4.75 -0.99 3.42
N HIS A 32 -3.79 -1.88 3.63
CA HIS A 32 -3.43 -2.37 4.97
C HIS A 32 -2.22 -1.59 5.45
N HIS A 33 -2.31 -1.04 6.66
CA HIS A 33 -1.24 -0.28 7.28
C HIS A 33 -0.60 -1.07 8.42
N ASP A 34 0.71 -0.92 8.59
CA ASP A 34 1.40 -1.35 9.81
C ASP A 34 1.21 -0.33 10.94
N ALA A 35 1.82 -0.60 12.11
CA ALA A 35 1.71 0.27 13.28
C ALA A 35 2.31 1.68 13.09
N LEU A 36 3.17 1.87 12.09
CA LEU A 36 3.77 3.17 11.74
C LEU A 36 3.01 3.88 10.61
N GLY A 37 1.95 3.26 10.10
CA GLY A 37 1.16 3.78 8.97
C GLY A 37 1.72 3.44 7.60
N SER A 38 2.77 2.63 7.50
CA SER A 38 3.31 2.17 6.22
C SER A 38 2.36 1.20 5.55
N VAL A 39 2.21 1.28 4.23
CA VAL A 39 1.34 0.36 3.49
C VAL A 39 2.00 -1.01 3.42
N SER A 40 1.43 -2.02 4.06
CA SER A 40 1.95 -3.39 4.12
C SER A 40 1.26 -4.34 3.13
N GLY A 41 0.13 -3.96 2.56
CA GLY A 41 -0.52 -4.72 1.50
C GLY A 41 -1.82 -4.11 1.00
N LEU A 42 -2.40 -4.75 -0.02
CA LEU A 42 -3.71 -4.41 -0.57
C LEU A 42 -4.59 -5.65 -0.62
N THR A 43 -5.88 -5.48 -0.31
CA THR A 43 -6.92 -6.48 -0.59
C THR A 43 -7.97 -5.91 -1.52
N ASP A 44 -8.66 -6.79 -2.23
CA ASP A 44 -9.86 -6.40 -2.98
C ASP A 44 -11.11 -6.37 -2.09
N HIS A 45 -12.25 -5.99 -2.70
CA HIS A 45 -13.55 -5.93 -2.03
C HIS A 45 -14.08 -7.26 -1.48
N LEU A 46 -13.51 -8.40 -1.89
CA LEU A 46 -13.84 -9.72 -1.33
C LEU A 46 -12.87 -10.12 -0.21
N GLY A 47 -11.89 -9.27 0.12
CA GLY A 47 -10.90 -9.51 1.17
C GLY A 47 -9.71 -10.36 0.74
N GLU A 48 -9.58 -10.73 -0.53
CA GLU A 48 -8.40 -11.48 -0.99
C GLU A 48 -7.20 -10.56 -1.14
N ASN A 49 -6.03 -11.08 -0.79
CA ASN A 49 -4.79 -10.32 -0.89
C ASN A 49 -4.38 -10.16 -2.36
N THR A 50 -4.30 -8.91 -2.81
CA THR A 50 -3.85 -8.55 -4.16
C THR A 50 -2.32 -8.41 -4.20
N VAL A 51 -1.75 -7.74 -3.19
CA VAL A 51 -0.30 -7.49 -3.06
C VAL A 51 0.09 -7.44 -1.58
N LYS A 52 1.34 -7.83 -1.28
CA LYS A 52 2.01 -7.61 0.01
C LYS A 52 3.30 -6.82 -0.20
N TYR A 53 3.60 -5.93 0.73
CA TYR A 53 4.83 -5.16 0.78
C TYR A 53 5.62 -5.49 2.05
N ARG A 54 6.94 -5.55 1.91
CA ARG A 54 7.85 -5.60 3.05
C ARG A 54 8.85 -4.46 2.93
N TRP A 55 8.96 -3.70 3.99
CA TRP A 55 9.90 -2.59 4.15
C TRP A 55 10.97 -3.02 5.14
N ASP A 56 12.19 -2.52 4.98
CA ASP A 56 13.18 -2.55 6.05
C ASP A 56 12.93 -1.42 7.08
N ALA A 57 13.82 -1.31 8.07
CA ALA A 57 13.70 -0.32 9.13
C ALA A 57 13.87 1.14 8.67
N PHE A 58 14.47 1.37 7.51
CA PHE A 58 14.72 2.69 6.92
C PHE A 58 13.76 3.02 5.77
N GLY A 59 12.91 2.08 5.36
CA GLY A 59 11.93 2.27 4.31
C GLY A 59 12.36 1.79 2.94
N GLY A 60 13.48 1.09 2.84
CA GLY A 60 13.87 0.37 1.64
C GLY A 60 12.87 -0.75 1.37
N MET A 61 12.44 -0.86 0.11
CA MET A 61 11.47 -1.87 -0.30
C MET A 61 12.17 -3.23 -0.46
N PHE A 62 11.88 -4.16 0.44
CA PHE A 62 12.48 -5.51 0.43
C PHE A 62 11.71 -6.48 -0.48
N ALA A 63 10.38 -6.35 -0.56
CA ALA A 63 9.54 -7.22 -1.39
C ALA A 63 8.24 -6.56 -1.84
N GLY A 64 7.80 -6.90 -3.05
CA GLY A 64 6.51 -6.51 -3.65
C GLY A 64 6.67 -5.71 -4.95
N THR A 65 5.58 -5.14 -5.45
CA THR A 65 5.63 -4.16 -6.55
C THR A 65 4.60 -3.07 -6.32
N LEU A 66 5.05 -1.82 -6.19
CA LEU A 66 4.19 -0.67 -5.99
C LEU A 66 3.34 -0.42 -7.22
N ALA A 67 3.92 0.00 -8.34
CA ALA A 67 3.15 0.23 -9.56
C ALA A 67 2.63 -1.09 -10.18
N PRO A 68 1.39 -1.13 -10.72
CA PRO A 68 0.37 -0.07 -10.75
C PRO A 68 -0.54 -0.05 -9.49
N TYR A 69 -0.27 -0.91 -8.51
CA TYR A 69 -1.10 -1.16 -7.32
C TYR A 69 -1.10 -0.03 -6.29
N SER A 70 0.02 0.66 -6.09
CA SER A 70 0.15 1.77 -5.15
C SER A 70 1.34 2.65 -5.51
N PHE A 71 1.32 3.88 -4.99
CA PHE A 71 2.47 4.78 -4.91
C PHE A 71 2.73 5.18 -3.46
N LYS A 72 2.14 4.47 -2.48
CA LYS A 72 2.33 4.73 -1.05
C LYS A 72 3.50 3.87 -0.55
N GLY A 73 4.45 4.50 0.13
CA GLY A 73 5.58 3.87 0.79
C GLY A 73 5.42 3.82 2.30
N ILE A 74 6.52 4.04 3.01
CA ILE A 74 6.55 4.02 4.47
C ILE A 74 5.85 5.23 5.09
N THR A 75 5.30 5.05 6.29
CA THR A 75 4.58 6.11 7.03
C THR A 75 3.46 6.79 6.24
N GLY A 76 2.91 6.09 5.23
CA GLY A 76 1.86 6.59 4.34
C GLY A 76 2.30 7.66 3.32
N LYS A 77 3.61 7.89 3.16
CA LYS A 77 4.13 8.90 2.21
C LYS A 77 4.13 8.40 0.78
N ASP A 78 4.11 9.33 -0.16
CA ASP A 78 4.17 8.98 -1.57
C ASP A 78 5.61 8.64 -1.96
N HIS A 79 5.76 7.50 -2.63
CA HIS A 79 7.00 6.98 -3.17
C HIS A 79 6.97 7.08 -4.69
N ASP A 80 7.98 7.70 -5.27
CA ASP A 80 8.16 7.76 -6.71
C ASP A 80 8.98 6.54 -7.18
N PRO A 81 8.37 5.56 -7.88
CA PRO A 81 9.07 4.36 -8.32
C PRO A 81 10.11 4.62 -9.41
N LYS A 82 10.14 5.80 -10.05
CA LYS A 82 11.17 6.14 -11.04
C LYS A 82 12.47 6.60 -10.39
N SER A 83 12.38 7.37 -9.30
CA SER A 83 13.54 7.90 -8.59
C SER A 83 13.91 7.11 -7.34
N GLY A 84 12.98 6.33 -6.77
CA GLY A 84 13.15 5.64 -5.48
C GLY A 84 12.91 6.55 -4.26
N LEU A 85 12.61 7.82 -4.48
CA LEU A 85 12.50 8.82 -3.42
C LEU A 85 11.10 8.86 -2.80
N MET A 86 11.05 9.17 -1.50
CA MET A 86 9.81 9.41 -0.77
C MET A 86 9.59 10.90 -0.51
N PHE A 87 8.37 11.38 -0.77
CA PHE A 87 8.02 12.78 -0.57
C PHE A 87 7.39 13.00 0.82
N TYR A 88 8.07 13.78 1.66
CA TYR A 88 7.65 14.15 3.02
C TYR A 88 7.12 15.60 3.08
N ASN A 89 6.43 16.04 2.03
CA ASN A 89 5.90 17.40 1.83
C ASN A 89 6.96 18.50 1.64
N SER A 90 7.93 18.63 2.54
CA SER A 90 8.97 19.67 2.47
C SER A 90 10.33 19.16 1.98
N ARG A 91 10.52 17.85 1.94
CA ARG A 91 11.79 17.19 1.63
C ARG A 91 11.55 15.88 0.90
N TRP A 92 12.56 15.49 0.13
CA TRP A 92 12.68 14.15 -0.42
C TRP A 92 13.57 13.33 0.51
N TYR A 93 13.15 12.09 0.77
CA TYR A 93 13.89 11.12 1.57
C TYR A 93 14.35 9.99 0.65
N ASP A 94 15.63 9.65 0.76
CA ASP A 94 16.22 8.48 0.09
C ASP A 94 16.36 7.36 1.13
N PRO A 95 15.60 6.26 0.99
CA PRO A 95 15.70 5.11 1.88
C PRO A 95 16.83 4.14 1.48
N MET A 96 17.54 4.35 0.36
CA MET A 96 18.55 3.43 -0.18
C MET A 96 19.99 3.96 -0.10
#